data_AF-A0A1E3PGI1-F1
#
_entry.id   AF-A0A1E3PGI1-F1
#
_cell.length_a   1.000
_cell.length_b   1.000
_cell.length_c   1.000
_cell.angle_alpha   90.00
_cell.angle_beta   90.00
_cell.angle_gamma   90.00
#
_symmetry.space_group_name_H-M   'P 1'
#
loop_
_entity.id
_entity.type
_entity.pdbx_description
1 polymer ?
#
loop_
_entity_poly.entity_id
_entity_poly.type
_entity_poly.pdbx_seq_one_letter_code
_entity_poly.pdbx_strand_id
1 'polypeptide(L)'
;MSLNVPRLLLKPLRTQLFCSELRVVTSHTPLRKFPSLVTQYSTKPEPPTELDQYETKIFKKLADAFEPALLDVRDVSGGCGSMFAINISSSKFKGVPMVKQHRLVNELLAEEIKTWHGLQLRTKSA
;
A
#
# COMPACT_ATOMS: atom_id res chain seq x y z
N MET A 1 12.06 -47.01 2.24
CA MET A 1 10.91 -46.17 2.65
C MET A 1 10.43 -45.45 1.41
N SER A 2 9.34 -45.94 0.82
CA SER A 2 8.86 -45.51 -0.48
C SER A 2 8.38 -44.07 -0.50
N LEU A 3 8.79 -43.37 -1.56
CA LEU A 3 8.35 -42.05 -1.97
C LEU A 3 6.82 -42.04 -2.17
N ASN A 4 6.14 -41.02 -1.66
CA ASN A 4 4.79 -40.69 -2.13
C ASN A 4 4.57 -39.18 -2.11
N VAL A 5 4.66 -38.59 -3.30
CA VAL A 5 4.25 -37.22 -3.61
C VAL A 5 3.06 -37.34 -4.57
N PRO A 6 1.85 -36.89 -4.22
CA PRO A 6 0.80 -36.75 -5.21
C PRO A 6 0.91 -35.38 -5.90
N ARG A 7 1.32 -35.46 -7.17
CA ARG A 7 1.24 -34.44 -8.21
C ARG A 7 -0.10 -34.61 -8.93
N LEU A 8 -0.98 -33.62 -8.91
CA LEU A 8 -2.15 -33.48 -9.82
C LEU A 8 -2.33 -31.97 -10.03
N LEU A 9 -1.88 -31.31 -11.10
CA LEU A 9 -2.20 -31.39 -12.54
C LEU A 9 -3.67 -31.07 -12.92
N LEU A 10 -3.91 -29.78 -13.17
CA LEU A 10 -4.70 -29.12 -14.24
C LEU A 10 -5.91 -29.88 -14.86
N LYS A 11 -7.08 -29.21 -14.92
CA LYS A 11 -7.64 -28.56 -16.13
C LYS A 11 -9.06 -27.97 -15.90
N PRO A 12 -9.49 -26.98 -16.72
CA PRO A 12 -10.71 -26.20 -16.57
C PRO A 12 -11.91 -26.87 -17.23
N LEU A 13 -13.14 -26.52 -16.83
CA LEU A 13 -14.33 -26.84 -17.62
C LEU A 13 -15.30 -25.66 -17.71
N ARG A 14 -15.37 -25.14 -18.93
CA ARG A 14 -16.38 -24.24 -19.49
C ARG A 14 -17.62 -25.09 -19.78
N THR A 15 -18.78 -24.70 -19.25
CA THR A 15 -20.07 -25.15 -19.79
C THR A 15 -20.92 -23.93 -20.11
N GLN A 16 -21.46 -23.96 -21.32
CA GLN A 16 -22.28 -22.92 -21.92
C GLN A 16 -23.78 -23.23 -21.79
N LEU A 17 -24.55 -22.14 -21.82
CA LEU A 17 -25.96 -21.98 -22.23
C LEU A 17 -27.05 -22.77 -21.46
N PHE A 18 -28.05 -22.05 -20.98
CA PHE A 18 -29.35 -22.01 -21.68
C PHE A 18 -30.11 -20.71 -21.38
N CYS A 19 -30.73 -20.20 -22.44
CA CYS A 19 -31.55 -19.00 -22.54
C CYS A 19 -32.99 -19.32 -22.11
N SER A 20 -33.61 -18.46 -21.32
CA SER A 20 -35.06 -18.42 -21.13
C SER A 20 -35.52 -16.98 -21.24
N GLU A 21 -36.29 -16.73 -22.28
CA GLU A 21 -36.96 -15.48 -22.62
C GLU A 21 -37.84 -14.96 -21.47
N LEU A 22 -37.97 -13.63 -21.31
CA LEU A 22 -39.19 -12.91 -21.70
C LEU A 22 -39.17 -11.41 -21.34
N ARG A 23 -39.74 -10.63 -22.27
CA ARG A 23 -40.32 -9.28 -22.17
C ARG A 23 -39.40 -8.07 -22.11
N VAL A 24 -39.24 -7.50 -23.30
CA VAL A 24 -39.17 -6.05 -23.52
C VAL A 24 -40.39 -5.39 -22.88
N VAL A 25 -40.16 -4.59 -21.84
CA VAL A 25 -41.08 -3.51 -21.46
C VAL A 25 -40.37 -2.21 -21.75
N THR A 26 -40.87 -1.53 -22.78
CA THR A 26 -40.57 -0.12 -23.04
C THR A 26 -41.21 0.68 -21.91
N SER A 27 -40.40 1.35 -21.10
CA SER A 27 -40.85 2.56 -20.42
C SER A 27 -39.67 3.51 -20.33
N HIS A 28 -39.93 4.74 -20.77
CA HIS A 28 -38.94 5.79 -20.92
C HIS A 28 -38.27 6.04 -19.58
N THR A 29 -36.97 5.77 -19.47
CA THR A 29 -36.16 6.26 -18.36
C THR A 29 -35.92 7.76 -18.58
N PRO A 30 -36.43 8.66 -17.72
CA PRO A 30 -35.88 10.00 -17.70
C PRO A 30 -34.43 9.85 -17.24
N LEU A 31 -33.50 10.35 -18.06
CA LEU A 31 -32.10 10.53 -17.69
C LEU A 31 -32.08 11.29 -16.36
N ARG A 32 -31.84 10.58 -15.25
CA ARG A 32 -31.47 11.20 -13.99
C ARG A 32 -30.16 11.91 -14.26
N LYS A 33 -30.29 13.21 -14.52
CA LYS A 33 -29.20 14.16 -14.53
C LYS A 33 -28.63 14.10 -13.13
N PHE A 34 -27.59 13.28 -12.95
CA PHE A 34 -26.83 13.29 -11.72
C PHE A 34 -26.37 14.74 -11.55
N PRO A 35 -26.76 15.45 -10.47
CA PRO A 35 -26.11 16.70 -10.17
C PRO A 35 -24.63 16.33 -10.05
N SER A 36 -23.81 16.94 -10.90
CA SER A 36 -22.37 16.94 -10.72
C SER A 36 -22.16 17.51 -9.33
N LEU A 37 -21.98 16.62 -8.36
CA LEU A 37 -21.31 16.98 -7.13
C LEU A 37 -19.87 17.18 -7.56
N VAL A 38 -19.63 18.38 -8.09
CA VAL A 38 -18.37 19.07 -7.94
C VAL A 38 -18.15 19.09 -6.44
N THR A 39 -17.48 18.07 -5.91
CA THR A 39 -16.82 18.21 -4.62
C THR A 39 -15.83 19.33 -4.86
N GLN A 40 -16.24 20.52 -4.43
CA GLN A 40 -15.42 21.70 -4.38
C GLN A 40 -14.27 21.37 -3.43
N TYR A 41 -13.13 20.95 -3.97
CA TYR A 41 -11.87 20.93 -3.25
C TYR A 41 -11.47 22.40 -3.03
N SER A 42 -12.07 22.99 -2.02
CA SER A 42 -11.72 24.30 -1.49
C SER A 42 -10.62 24.13 -0.44
N THR A 43 -9.39 23.96 -0.90
CA THR A 43 -8.18 24.39 -0.17
C THR A 43 -7.08 24.74 -1.19
N LYS A 44 -6.90 26.05 -1.37
CA LYS A 44 -5.68 26.82 -1.67
C LYS A 44 -4.41 26.02 -2.10
N PRO A 45 -3.74 26.39 -3.22
CA PRO A 45 -2.45 25.82 -3.58
C PRO A 45 -1.37 26.49 -2.71
N GLU A 46 -1.16 25.94 -1.51
CA GLU A 46 -0.02 26.25 -0.67
C GLU A 46 1.21 25.48 -1.21
N PRO A 47 2.40 26.10 -1.31
CA PRO A 47 3.62 25.41 -1.72
C PRO A 47 3.91 24.23 -0.77
N PRO A 48 4.43 23.09 -1.27
CA PRO A 48 4.58 21.86 -0.50
C PRO A 48 5.68 22.06 0.53
N THR A 49 5.33 22.52 1.72
CA THR A 49 6.26 22.64 2.85
C THR A 49 5.52 22.41 4.17
N GLU A 50 4.80 21.30 4.26
CA GLU A 50 4.55 20.64 5.55
C GLU A 50 5.08 19.23 5.42
N LEU A 51 6.37 19.05 5.73
CA LEU A 51 6.81 17.77 6.27
C LEU A 51 6.11 17.66 7.62
N ASP A 52 5.10 16.80 7.70
CA ASP A 52 4.34 16.59 8.92
C ASP A 52 5.34 16.25 10.04
N GLN A 53 5.19 16.88 11.21
CA GLN A 53 6.15 16.75 12.33
C GLN A 53 6.48 15.28 12.66
N TYR A 54 5.53 14.41 12.37
CA TYR A 54 5.61 12.97 12.52
C TYR A 54 6.49 12.27 11.46
N GLU A 55 6.44 12.65 10.19
CA GLU A 55 7.36 12.14 9.16
C GLU A 55 8.80 12.45 9.53
N THR A 56 9.05 13.68 9.99
CA THR A 56 10.37 14.11 10.45
C THR A 56 10.85 13.28 11.64
N LYS A 57 9.94 12.93 12.57
CA LYS A 57 10.24 12.06 13.72
C LYS A 57 10.67 10.66 13.25
N ILE A 58 9.92 10.05 12.34
CA ILE A 58 10.24 8.73 11.77
C ILE A 58 11.57 8.78 11.01
N PHE A 59 11.75 9.82 10.19
CA PHE A 59 12.96 10.03 9.41
C PHE A 59 14.20 10.07 10.31
N LYS A 60 14.17 10.86 11.39
CA LYS A 60 15.28 10.94 12.36
C LYS A 60 15.58 9.59 13.01
N LYS A 61 14.55 8.90 13.52
CA LYS A 61 14.70 7.55 14.11
C LYS A 61 15.41 6.57 13.16
N LEU A 62 15.01 6.57 11.88
CA LEU A 62 15.60 5.69 10.87
C LEU A 62 17.00 6.11 10.46
N ALA A 63 17.24 7.42 10.34
CA ALA A 63 18.55 7.97 10.02
C ALA A 63 19.58 7.60 11.09
N ASP A 64 19.23 7.79 12.36
CA ASP A 64 20.11 7.53 13.51
C ASP A 64 20.46 6.04 13.67
N ALA A 65 19.52 5.14 13.38
CA ALA A 65 19.74 3.70 13.56
C ALA A 65 20.51 3.05 12.39
N PHE A 66 20.14 3.39 11.15
CA PHE A 66 20.57 2.66 9.96
C PHE A 66 21.59 3.39 9.10
N GLU A 67 21.87 4.67 9.36
CA GLU A 67 22.79 5.51 8.57
C GLU A 67 22.61 5.29 7.05
N PRO A 68 21.39 5.47 6.52
CA PRO A 68 21.06 5.09 5.16
C PRO A 68 21.72 6.04 4.15
N ALA A 69 22.14 5.49 3.01
CA ALA A 69 22.56 6.26 1.84
C ALA A 69 21.36 6.94 1.14
N LEU A 70 20.18 6.32 1.21
CA LEU A 70 18.92 6.89 0.73
C LEU A 70 17.81 6.58 1.72
N LEU A 71 17.07 7.61 2.14
CA LEU A 71 15.91 7.50 3.01
C LEU A 71 14.78 8.40 2.48
N ASP A 72 13.66 7.77 2.13
CA ASP A 72 12.41 8.46 1.77
C ASP A 72 11.33 7.97 2.74
N VAL A 73 10.66 8.91 3.41
CA VAL A 73 9.52 8.66 4.29
C VAL A 73 8.41 9.58 3.83
N ARG A 74 7.26 9.01 3.46
CA ARG A 74 6.11 9.78 3.00
C ARG A 74 4.80 9.27 3.60
N ASP A 75 3.96 10.17 4.06
CA ASP A 75 2.57 9.92 4.39
C ASP A 75 1.78 9.70 3.09
N VAL A 76 1.11 8.55 3.03
CA VAL A 76 0.22 8.18 1.92
C VAL A 76 -1.24 8.12 2.35
N SER A 77 -1.54 8.59 3.57
CA SER A 77 -2.91 8.73 4.10
C SER A 77 -3.57 10.06 3.75
N GLY A 78 -2.86 10.98 3.09
CA GLY A 78 -3.38 12.31 2.71
C GLY A 78 -3.40 13.31 3.87
N GLY A 79 -2.43 13.25 4.78
CA GLY A 79 -2.29 14.18 5.91
C GLY A 79 -2.98 13.71 7.20
N CYS A 80 -3.43 12.45 7.26
CA CYS A 80 -4.00 11.87 8.48
C CYS A 80 -2.90 11.27 9.40
N GLY A 81 -1.70 11.04 8.88
CA GLY A 81 -0.61 10.42 9.63
C GLY A 81 -0.87 8.96 10.02
N SER A 82 -1.70 8.25 9.25
CA SER A 82 -2.12 6.88 9.57
C SER A 82 -1.54 5.81 8.65
N MET A 83 -0.92 6.19 7.52
CA MET A 83 -0.31 5.24 6.59
C MET A 83 0.95 5.80 5.96
N PHE A 84 2.05 5.06 6.06
CA PHE A 84 3.36 5.53 5.60
C PHE A 84 3.94 4.62 4.51
N ALA A 85 4.67 5.24 3.58
CA ALA A 85 5.55 4.58 2.64
C ALA A 85 7.00 4.95 2.97
N ILE A 86 7.82 3.93 3.22
CA ILE A 86 9.19 4.06 3.67
C ILE A 86 10.11 3.30 2.72
N ASN A 87 11.10 3.99 2.17
CA ASN A 87 12.08 3.45 1.24
C ASN A 87 13.49 3.71 1.78
N ILE A 88 14.22 2.64 2.11
CA ILE A 88 15.51 2.71 2.80
C ILE A 88 16.57 1.97 2.00
N SER A 89 17.69 2.64 1.73
CA SER A 89 18.91 2.03 1.21
C SER A 89 20.04 2.23 2.20
N SER A 90 20.59 1.16 2.75
CA SER A 90 21.69 1.21 3.73
C SER A 90 22.71 0.10 3.50
N SER A 91 23.97 0.39 3.79
CA SER A 91 25.06 -0.59 3.79
C SER A 91 24.85 -1.69 4.83
N LYS A 92 24.10 -1.41 5.92
CA LYS A 92 23.80 -2.39 6.98
C LYS A 92 22.90 -3.53 6.50
N PHE A 93 22.25 -3.38 5.35
CA PHE A 93 21.43 -4.42 4.75
C PHE A 93 22.21 -5.37 3.83
N LYS A 94 23.50 -5.12 3.60
CA LYS A 94 24.36 -5.98 2.77
C LYS A 94 24.52 -7.36 3.40
N GLY A 95 24.20 -8.40 2.63
CA GLY A 95 24.25 -9.80 3.10
C GLY A 95 23.12 -10.21 4.04
N VAL A 96 22.18 -9.32 4.35
CA VAL A 96 20.98 -9.63 5.14
C VAL A 96 19.83 -9.96 4.19
N PRO A 97 19.08 -11.06 4.35
CA PRO A 97 17.92 -11.34 3.53
C PRO A 97 16.81 -10.31 3.79
N MET A 98 16.04 -9.96 2.76
CA MET A 98 15.01 -8.92 2.80
C MET A 98 14.02 -9.07 3.97
N VAL A 99 13.58 -10.30 4.29
CA VAL A 99 12.70 -10.56 5.44
C VAL A 99 13.33 -10.11 6.77
N LYS A 100 14.64 -10.33 6.97
CA LYS A 100 15.34 -9.88 8.18
C LYS A 100 15.52 -8.37 8.18
N GLN A 101 15.77 -7.73 7.03
CA GLN A 101 15.83 -6.27 6.94
C GLN A 101 14.51 -5.64 7.40
N HIS A 102 13.38 -6.18 6.93
CA HIS A 102 12.05 -5.72 7.34
C HIS A 102 11.80 -5.92 8.85
N ARG A 103 12.27 -7.04 9.43
CA ARG A 103 12.18 -7.26 10.88
C ARG A 103 12.93 -6.21 11.67
N LEU A 104 14.17 -5.90 11.28
CA LEU A 104 14.98 -4.87 11.96
C LEU A 104 14.31 -3.50 11.95
N VAL A 105 13.73 -3.11 10.81
CA VAL A 105 13.01 -1.83 10.69
C VAL A 105 11.72 -1.85 11.52
N ASN A 106 10.96 -2.96 11.47
CA ASN A 106 9.72 -3.09 12.23
C ASN A 106 9.96 -3.11 13.74
N GLU A 107 11.08 -3.67 14.21
CA GLU A 107 11.47 -3.65 15.62
C GLU A 107 11.73 -2.22 16.10
N LEU A 108 12.44 -1.41 15.31
CA LEU A 108 12.70 0.00 15.63
C LEU A 108 11.42 0.84 15.63
N LEU A 109 10.48 0.54 14.73
CA LEU A 109 9.23 1.27 14.57
C LEU A 109 8.04 0.59 15.28
N ALA A 110 8.28 -0.41 16.14
CA ALA A 110 7.23 -1.25 16.70
C ALA A 110 6.17 -0.45 17.48
N GLU A 111 6.56 0.63 18.15
CA GLU A 111 5.64 1.51 18.88
C GLU A 111 4.76 2.33 17.94
N GLU A 112 5.35 2.86 16.87
CA GLU A 112 4.65 3.73 15.92
C GLU A 112 3.70 2.92 15.02
N ILE A 113 4.14 1.73 14.58
CA ILE A 113 3.35 0.83 13.73
C ILE A 113 2.04 0.40 14.40
N LYS A 114 1.98 0.33 15.74
CA LYS A 114 0.73 0.00 16.46
C LYS A 114 -0.39 1.01 16.22
N THR A 115 -0.04 2.26 15.95
CA THR A 115 -0.99 3.36 15.70
C THR A 115 -1.36 3.46 14.22
N TRP A 116 -0.51 2.94 13.32
CA TRP A 116 -0.72 3.05 11.88
C TRP A 116 -1.73 2.03 11.36
N HIS A 117 -2.54 2.45 10.40
CA HIS A 117 -3.45 1.58 9.65
C HIS A 117 -2.69 0.72 8.64
N GLY A 118 -1.51 1.17 8.18
CA GLY A 118 -0.65 0.37 7.34
C GLY A 118 0.73 0.98 7.07
N LEU A 119 1.64 0.16 6.57
CA LEU A 119 3.02 0.51 6.26
C LEU A 119 3.45 -0.16 4.95
N GLN A 120 3.96 0.62 4.02
CA GLN A 120 4.66 0.12 2.84
C GLN A 120 6.17 0.26 3.07
N LEU A 121 6.86 -0.85 3.32
CA LEU A 121 8.31 -0.86 3.53
C LEU A 121 9.03 -1.43 2.32
N ARG A 122 10.05 -0.71 1.85
CA ARG A 122 10.98 -1.16 0.83
C ARG A 122 12.41 -0.98 1.32
N THR A 123 13.17 -2.06 1.35
CA THR A 123 14.57 -2.04 1.74
C THR A 123 15.47 -2.46 0.58
N LYS A 124 16.61 -1.80 0.46
CA LYS A 124 17.67 -2.12 -0.51
C LYS A 124 19.03 -2.05 0.17
N SER A 125 19.96 -2.90 -0.24
CA SER A 125 21.37 -2.71 0.11
C SER A 125 21.94 -1.57 -0.73
N ALA A 126 22.62 -0.62 -0.08
CA ALA A 126 23.40 0.41 -0.76
C ALA A 126 24.72 -0.14 -1.31
#